data_AF-A0A813DR20-F1
#
_entry.id   AF-A0A813DR20-F1
#
_cell.length_a   1.000
_cell.length_b   1.000
_cell.length_c   1.000
_cell.angle_alpha   90.00
_cell.angle_beta   90.00
_cell.angle_gamma   90.00
#
_symmetry.space_group_name_H-M   'P 1'
#
loop_
_entity.id
_entity.type
_entity.pdbx_description
1 polymer ?
#
loop_
_entity_poly.entity_id
_entity_poly.type
_entity_poly.pdbx_seq_one_letter_code
_entity_poly.pdbx_strand_id
1 'polypeptide(L)'
;MPEGRVMPNEITYNAAISACEKGGQWQLALNLLSLMPDARLVPNQITHSAAISACEKGGQWQLALNLLILMPVERVVPNEISYNAAISACEKGGQWQLALHLLSRMPQAGLVPDEITYSAAISACEKGQGKLALNSLD
;
A
#
# COMPACT_ATOMS: atom_id res chain seq x y z
N MET A 1 -14.53 25.03 30.16
CA MET A 1 -14.57 23.56 29.98
C MET A 1 -13.14 23.13 29.72
N PRO A 2 -12.52 22.21 30.49
CA PRO A 2 -11.19 21.76 30.16
C PRO A 2 -11.30 20.89 28.91
N GLU A 3 -10.72 21.36 27.80
CA GLU A 3 -10.48 20.52 26.63
C GLU A 3 -9.59 19.37 27.10
N GLY A 4 -10.19 18.19 27.24
CA GLY A 4 -9.44 16.98 27.52
C GLY A 4 -8.45 16.81 26.39
N ARG A 5 -7.17 17.11 26.65
CA ARG A 5 -6.07 16.71 25.76
C ARG A 5 -6.07 15.18 25.73
N VAL A 6 -6.87 14.63 24.82
CA VAL A 6 -6.80 13.22 24.48
C VAL A 6 -5.44 13.04 23.81
N MET A 7 -4.49 12.48 24.55
CA MET A 7 -3.20 12.11 24.00
C MET A 7 -3.46 11.16 22.82
N PRO A 8 -2.99 11.50 21.61
CA PRO A 8 -3.14 10.62 20.46
C PRO A 8 -2.54 9.26 20.78
N ASN A 9 -3.37 8.22 20.71
CA ASN A 9 -2.97 6.84 20.91
C ASN A 9 -2.98 6.10 19.56
N GLU A 10 -2.57 4.83 19.55
CA GLU A 10 -2.55 3.97 18.36
C GLU A 10 -3.88 4.02 17.59
N ILE A 11 -5.02 3.93 18.29
CA ILE A 11 -6.36 3.99 17.68
C ILE A 11 -6.58 5.32 16.93
N THR A 12 -6.12 6.44 17.51
CA THR A 12 -6.25 7.77 16.91
C THR A 12 -5.45 7.88 15.62
N TYR A 13 -4.20 7.38 15.61
CA TYR A 13 -3.37 7.36 14.41
C TYR A 13 -3.95 6.43 13.33
N ASN A 14 -4.39 5.24 13.71
CA ASN A 14 -4.99 4.28 12.76
C ASN A 14 -6.22 4.89 12.10
N ALA A 15 -7.11 5.50 12.89
CA ALA A 15 -8.30 6.17 12.38
C ALA A 15 -7.95 7.34 11.45
N ALA A 16 -6.95 8.15 11.79
CA ALA A 16 -6.50 9.26 10.95
C ALA A 16 -5.90 8.77 9.63
N ILE A 17 -5.05 7.74 9.65
CA ILE A 17 -4.46 7.14 8.45
C ILE A 17 -5.55 6.49 7.58
N SER A 18 -6.50 5.77 8.17
CA SER A 18 -7.66 5.22 7.43
C SER A 18 -8.56 6.31 6.83
N ALA A 19 -8.69 7.47 7.49
CA ALA A 19 -9.38 8.61 6.89
C ALA A 19 -8.60 9.18 5.70
N CYS A 20 -7.27 9.30 5.81
CA CYS A 20 -6.39 9.71 4.71
C CYS A 20 -6.49 8.74 3.53
N GLU A 21 -6.56 7.44 3.80
CA GLU A 21 -6.77 6.40 2.81
C GLU A 21 -8.08 6.61 2.03
N LYS A 22 -9.19 6.91 2.71
CA LYS A 22 -10.47 7.20 2.03
C LYS A 22 -10.41 8.49 1.20
N GLY A 23 -9.63 9.47 1.65
CA GLY A 23 -9.43 10.73 0.95
C GLY A 23 -8.32 10.72 -0.12
N GLY A 24 -7.61 9.61 -0.31
CA GLY A 24 -6.44 9.54 -1.21
C GLY A 24 -5.27 10.45 -0.79
N GLN A 25 -5.24 10.90 0.46
CA GLN A 25 -4.25 11.83 1.00
C GLN A 25 -2.98 11.09 1.44
N TRP A 26 -2.26 10.51 0.47
CA TRP A 26 -1.07 9.70 0.71
C TRP A 26 0.03 10.43 1.48
N GLN A 27 0.23 11.74 1.22
CA GLN A 27 1.24 12.55 1.91
C GLN A 27 0.96 12.63 3.41
N LEU A 28 -0.30 12.85 3.77
CA LEU A 28 -0.72 12.95 5.17
C LEU A 28 -0.65 11.58 5.85
N ALA A 29 -1.06 10.51 5.16
CA ALA A 29 -0.94 9.14 5.65
C ALA A 29 0.51 8.76 6.00
N LEU A 30 1.46 9.07 5.11
CA LEU A 30 2.89 8.80 5.34
C LEU A 30 3.48 9.66 6.46
N ASN A 31 3.09 10.93 6.53
CA ASN A 31 3.52 11.81 7.61
C ASN A 31 3.05 11.26 8.97
N LEU A 32 1.76 10.92 9.08
CA LEU A 32 1.20 10.31 10.29
C LEU A 32 1.91 9.01 10.68
N LEU A 33 2.19 8.14 9.71
CA LEU A 33 2.95 6.91 9.94
C LEU A 33 4.36 7.20 10.49
N SER A 34 5.05 8.20 9.93
CA SER A 34 6.40 8.60 10.37
C SER A 34 6.44 9.27 11.75
N LEU A 35 5.33 9.84 12.20
CA LEU A 35 5.20 10.48 13.52
C LEU A 35 4.87 9.49 14.65
N MET A 36 4.42 8.26 14.34
CA MET A 36 4.09 7.27 15.37
C MET A 36 5.29 6.92 16.28
N PRO A 37 6.51 6.68 15.75
CA PRO A 37 7.67 6.40 16.58
C PRO A 37 8.03 7.54 17.54
N ASP A 38 7.88 8.80 17.10
CA ASP A 38 8.11 9.99 17.95
C ASP A 38 7.10 10.07 19.11
N ALA A 39 5.87 9.59 18.87
CA ALA A 39 4.85 9.41 19.89
C ALA A 39 5.03 8.14 20.74
N ARG A 40 6.13 7.39 20.57
CA ARG A 40 6.40 6.08 21.19
C ARG A 40 5.35 5.02 20.87
N LEU A 41 4.71 5.14 19.71
CA LEU A 41 3.75 4.17 19.19
C LEU A 41 4.42 3.33 18.10
N VAL A 42 4.09 2.05 18.05
CA VAL A 42 4.62 1.13 17.04
C VAL A 42 3.58 0.99 15.92
N PRO A 43 3.92 1.33 14.67
CA PRO A 43 3.08 1.02 13.53
C PRO A 43 2.80 -0.47 13.47
N ASN A 44 1.54 -0.83 13.30
CA ASN A 44 1.10 -2.21 13.20
C ASN A 44 0.74 -2.56 11.74
N GLN A 45 0.23 -3.77 11.54
CA GLN A 45 -0.21 -4.24 10.21
C GLN A 45 -1.30 -3.36 9.60
N ILE A 46 -2.21 -2.82 10.41
CA ILE A 46 -3.33 -1.99 9.97
C ILE A 46 -2.83 -0.63 9.48
N THR A 47 -1.92 0.02 10.20
CA THR A 47 -1.38 1.34 9.81
C THR A 47 -0.60 1.26 8.51
N HIS A 48 0.23 0.23 8.35
CA HIS A 48 0.97 0.02 7.11
C HIS A 48 0.03 -0.28 5.95
N SER A 49 -0.94 -1.16 6.14
CA SER A 49 -1.92 -1.49 5.09
C SER A 49 -2.70 -0.25 4.64
N ALA A 50 -3.16 0.57 5.57
CA ALA A 50 -3.88 1.82 5.26
C ALA A 50 -2.99 2.85 4.55
N ALA A 51 -1.71 2.97 4.95
CA ALA A 51 -0.76 3.85 4.27
C ALA A 51 -0.44 3.40 2.84
N ILE A 52 -0.30 2.08 2.61
CA ILE A 52 -0.10 1.51 1.27
C ILE A 52 -1.34 1.77 0.40
N SER A 53 -2.54 1.52 0.91
CA SER A 53 -3.81 1.81 0.20
C SER A 53 -4.00 3.30 -0.08
N ALA A 54 -3.54 4.20 0.80
CA ALA A 54 -3.51 5.63 0.51
C ALA A 54 -2.56 5.95 -0.67
N CYS A 55 -1.38 5.34 -0.70
CA CYS A 55 -0.42 5.48 -1.81
C CYS A 55 -0.97 4.94 -3.13
N GLU A 56 -1.66 3.80 -3.09
CA GLU A 56 -2.35 3.21 -4.25
C GLU A 56 -3.39 4.17 -4.85
N LYS A 57 -4.24 4.77 -4.01
CA LYS A 57 -5.22 5.79 -4.45
C LYS A 57 -4.56 7.08 -4.93
N GLY A 58 -3.39 7.42 -4.38
CA GLY A 58 -2.56 8.55 -4.80
C GLY A 58 -1.70 8.29 -6.04
N GLY A 59 -1.77 7.09 -6.64
CA GLY A 59 -0.94 6.70 -7.79
C GLY A 59 0.56 6.57 -7.48
N GLN A 60 0.94 6.52 -6.21
CA GLN A 60 2.34 6.50 -5.76
C GLN A 60 2.84 5.06 -5.61
N TRP A 61 2.99 4.36 -6.73
CA TRP A 61 3.34 2.93 -6.73
C TRP A 61 4.72 2.64 -6.10
N GLN A 62 5.71 3.52 -6.27
CA GLN A 62 7.02 3.36 -5.65
C GLN A 62 6.93 3.39 -4.12
N LEU A 63 6.12 4.32 -3.58
CA LEU A 63 5.94 4.47 -2.13
C LEU A 63 5.16 3.27 -1.56
N ALA A 64 4.12 2.81 -2.26
CA ALA A 64 3.38 1.61 -1.89
C ALA A 64 4.29 0.37 -1.79
N LEU A 65 5.18 0.17 -2.77
CA LEU A 65 6.15 -0.93 -2.76
C LEU A 65 7.17 -0.80 -1.63
N ASN A 66 7.72 0.39 -1.43
CA ASN A 66 8.71 0.62 -0.37
C ASN A 66 8.12 0.33 1.02
N LEU A 67 6.88 0.74 1.27
CA LEU A 67 6.18 0.42 2.52
C LEU A 67 5.99 -1.09 2.70
N LEU A 68 5.55 -1.80 1.67
CA LEU A 68 5.38 -3.27 1.74
C LEU A 68 6.70 -3.99 2.05
N ILE A 69 7.82 -3.53 1.49
CA ILE A 69 9.16 -4.07 1.74
C ILE A 69 9.68 -3.70 3.14
N LEU A 70 9.28 -2.54 3.67
CA LEU A 70 9.68 -2.07 4.98
C LEU A 70 8.98 -2.85 6.12
N MET A 71 7.75 -3.32 5.91
CA MET A 71 6.97 -4.04 6.92
C MET A 71 7.77 -5.18 7.62
N PRO A 72 8.39 -6.15 6.90
CA PRO A 72 9.21 -7.19 7.55
C PRO A 72 10.43 -6.65 8.30
N VAL A 73 11.05 -5.56 7.82
CA VAL A 73 12.20 -4.92 8.47
C VAL A 73 11.78 -4.34 9.83
N GLU A 74 10.56 -3.81 9.90
CA GLU A 74 9.93 -3.34 11.14
C GLU A 74 9.25 -4.45 11.96
N ARG A 75 9.48 -5.73 11.58
CA ARG A 75 8.89 -6.92 12.22
C ARG A 75 7.36 -6.97 12.15
N VAL A 76 6.77 -6.29 11.16
CA VAL A 76 5.36 -6.34 10.83
C VAL A 76 5.15 -7.31 9.68
N VAL A 77 4.30 -8.33 9.87
CA VAL A 77 4.00 -9.30 8.81
C VAL A 77 3.02 -8.67 7.82
N PRO A 78 3.35 -8.57 6.51
CA PRO A 78 2.39 -8.16 5.50
C PRO A 78 1.21 -9.13 5.41
N ASN A 79 0.01 -8.59 5.17
CA ASN A 79 -1.21 -9.38 4.92
C ASN A 79 -1.68 -9.22 3.48
N GLU A 80 -2.75 -9.93 3.15
CA GLU A 80 -3.44 -9.86 1.86
C GLU A 80 -3.78 -8.41 1.46
N ILE A 81 -4.30 -7.60 2.39
CA ILE A 81 -4.67 -6.20 2.12
C ILE A 81 -3.45 -5.39 1.64
N SER A 82 -2.31 -5.50 2.34
CA SER A 82 -1.08 -4.78 1.98
C SER A 82 -0.52 -5.22 0.62
N TYR A 83 -0.59 -6.51 0.28
CA TYR A 83 -0.17 -7.02 -1.02
C TYR A 83 -1.10 -6.54 -2.14
N ASN A 84 -2.41 -6.66 -1.94
CA ASN A 84 -3.41 -6.28 -2.94
C ASN A 84 -3.33 -4.80 -3.26
N ALA A 85 -3.17 -3.95 -2.25
CA ALA A 85 -2.96 -2.51 -2.42
C ALA A 85 -1.67 -2.21 -3.19
N ALA A 86 -0.55 -2.87 -2.89
CA ALA A 86 0.70 -2.68 -3.62
C ALA A 86 0.61 -3.14 -5.09
N ILE A 87 -0.05 -4.27 -5.35
CA ILE A 87 -0.30 -4.80 -6.70
C ILE A 87 -1.18 -3.83 -7.50
N SER A 88 -2.25 -3.34 -6.89
CA SER A 88 -3.16 -2.36 -7.49
C SER A 88 -2.47 -1.02 -7.77
N ALA A 89 -1.55 -0.60 -6.89
CA ALA A 89 -0.71 0.57 -7.13
C ALA A 89 0.21 0.36 -8.34
N CYS A 90 0.83 -0.83 -8.45
CA CYS A 90 1.66 -1.18 -9.61
C CYS A 90 0.86 -1.20 -10.91
N GLU A 91 -0.36 -1.74 -10.90
CA GLU A 91 -1.28 -1.72 -12.04
C GLU A 91 -1.57 -0.28 -12.50
N LYS A 92 -1.96 0.60 -11.57
CA LYS A 92 -2.20 2.02 -11.85
C LYS A 92 -0.95 2.76 -12.35
N GLY A 93 0.22 2.37 -11.85
CA GLY A 93 1.53 2.87 -12.30
C GLY A 93 2.04 2.27 -13.62
N GLY A 94 1.31 1.34 -14.23
CA GLY A 94 1.72 0.62 -15.43
C GLY A 94 2.91 -0.33 -15.23
N GLN A 95 3.21 -0.69 -13.99
CA GLN A 95 4.34 -1.55 -13.60
C GLN A 95 3.93 -3.02 -13.53
N TRP A 96 3.51 -3.56 -14.66
CA TRP A 96 2.92 -4.90 -14.75
C TRP A 96 3.90 -6.02 -14.34
N GLN A 97 5.20 -5.87 -14.63
CA GLN A 97 6.19 -6.85 -14.19
C GLN A 97 6.28 -6.93 -12.66
N LEU A 98 6.18 -5.78 -11.98
CA LEU A 98 6.22 -5.70 -10.52
C LEU A 98 4.93 -6.27 -9.91
N ALA A 99 3.77 -5.98 -10.51
CA ALA A 99 2.49 -6.56 -10.11
C ALA A 99 2.52 -8.10 -10.15
N LEU A 100 3.01 -8.69 -11.26
CA LEU A 100 3.19 -10.14 -11.39
C LEU A 100 4.19 -10.71 -10.39
N HIS A 101 5.31 -9.99 -10.17
CA HIS A 101 6.31 -10.42 -9.20
C HIS A 101 5.71 -10.51 -7.79
N LEU A 102 4.95 -9.51 -7.36
CA LEU A 102 4.27 -9.52 -6.07
C LEU A 102 3.23 -10.64 -5.96
N LEU A 103 2.40 -10.83 -7.00
CA LEU A 103 1.43 -11.93 -7.06
C LEU A 103 2.12 -13.29 -6.86
N SER A 104 3.27 -13.51 -7.50
CA SER A 104 4.04 -14.76 -7.38
C SER A 104 4.65 -14.98 -5.98
N ARG A 105 4.83 -13.91 -5.21
CA ARG A 105 5.39 -13.96 -3.85
C ARG A 105 4.35 -14.19 -2.76
N MET A 106 3.06 -13.91 -3.01
CA MET A 106 2.01 -14.11 -2.00
C MET A 106 1.96 -15.54 -1.43
N PRO A 107 2.04 -16.62 -2.24
CA PRO A 107 2.07 -17.98 -1.70
C PRO A 107 3.29 -18.26 -0.83
N GLN A 108 4.44 -17.65 -1.14
CA GLN A 108 5.67 -17.78 -0.35
C GLN A 108 5.54 -17.07 1.01
N ALA A 109 4.67 -16.05 1.10
CA ALA A 109 4.29 -15.40 2.34
C ALA A 109 3.14 -16.11 3.08
N GLY A 110 2.67 -17.26 2.59
CA GLY A 110 1.54 -18.00 3.15
C GLY A 110 0.18 -17.36 2.86
N LEU A 111 0.11 -16.45 1.90
CA LEU A 111 -1.11 -15.75 1.49
C LEU A 111 -1.69 -16.38 0.21
N VAL A 112 -3.01 -16.44 0.14
CA VAL A 112 -3.71 -16.92 -1.05
C VAL A 112 -4.12 -15.68 -1.87
N PRO A 113 -3.64 -15.53 -3.12
CA PRO A 113 -4.13 -14.49 -3.99
C PRO A 113 -5.64 -14.63 -4.22
N ASP A 114 -6.37 -13.53 -4.08
CA ASP A 114 -7.81 -13.46 -4.33
C ASP A 114 -8.13 -13.00 -5.77
N GLU A 115 -9.42 -12.97 -6.11
CA GLU A 115 -9.91 -12.52 -7.41
C GLU A 115 -9.44 -11.10 -7.75
N ILE A 116 -9.39 -10.21 -6.75
CA ILE A 116 -8.92 -8.83 -6.90
C ILE A 116 -7.45 -8.82 -7.33
N THR A 117 -6.63 -9.65 -6.69
CA THR A 117 -5.20 -9.78 -6.97
C THR A 117 -4.95 -10.22 -8.41
N TYR A 118 -5.67 -11.25 -8.87
CA TYR A 118 -5.54 -11.75 -10.24
C TYR A 118 -6.04 -10.73 -11.26
N SER A 119 -7.18 -10.09 -11.00
CA SER A 119 -7.75 -9.06 -11.87
C SER A 119 -6.79 -7.88 -12.08
N ALA A 120 -6.20 -7.36 -11.00
CA ALA A 120 -5.21 -6.29 -11.05
C ALA A 120 -3.95 -6.71 -11.85
N ALA A 121 -3.45 -7.94 -11.65
CA ALA A 121 -2.30 -8.43 -12.38
C ALA A 121 -2.57 -8.61 -13.88
N ILE A 122 -3.76 -9.10 -14.27
CA ILE A 122 -4.18 -9.23 -15.67
C ILE A 122 -4.32 -7.85 -16.31
N SER A 123 -5.02 -6.92 -15.67
CA SER A 123 -5.20 -5.56 -16.19
C SER A 123 -3.87 -4.82 -16.38
N ALA A 124 -2.92 -5.02 -15.46
CA ALA A 124 -1.58 -4.47 -15.60
C ALA A 124 -0.89 -5.02 -16.87
N CYS A 125 -0.98 -6.34 -17.10
CA CYS A 125 -0.38 -6.99 -18.28
C CYS A 125 -0.97 -6.45 -19.60
N GLU A 126 -2.29 -6.31 -19.70
CA GLU A 126 -2.96 -5.78 -20.90
C GLU A 126 -2.48 -4.36 -21.22
N LYS A 127 -2.39 -3.50 -20.20
CA LYS A 127 -1.88 -2.12 -20.33
C LYS A 127 -0.40 -2.10 -20.72
N GLY A 128 0.40 -3.04 -20.20
CA GLY A 128 1.82 -3.18 -20.51
C GLY A 128 2.09 -3.62 -21.95
N GLN A 129 1.34 -4.60 -22.45
CA GLN A 129 1.47 -5.12 -23.82
C GLN A 129 1.06 -4.09 -24.87
N GLY A 130 0.00 -3.32 -24.63
CA GLY A 130 -0.38 -2.22 -25.53
C GLY A 130 0.73 -1.16 -25.67
N LYS A 131 1.45 -0.88 -24.58
CA LYS A 131 2.57 0.07 -24.57
C LYS A 131 3.80 -0.47 -25.30
N LEU A 132 4.09 -1.76 -25.18
CA LEU A 132 5.17 -2.42 -25.92
C LEU A 132 4.88 -2.50 -27.42
N ALA A 133 3.62 -2.76 -27.80
CA ALA A 133 3.20 -2.80 -29.20
C ALA A 133 3.29 -1.42 -29.88
N LEU A 134 2.88 -0.35 -29.20
CA LEU A 134 3.02 1.02 -29.70
C LEU A 134 4.50 1.41 -29.90
N ASN A 135 5.37 1.11 -28.94
CA ASN A 135 6.81 1.41 -29.05
C ASN A 135 7.54 0.58 -30.14
N SER A 136 6.92 -0.47 -30.67
CA SER A 136 7.49 -1.26 -31.78
C SER A 136 7.04 -0.79 -33.16
N LEU A 137 6.18 0.24 -33.22
CA LEU A 137 5.63 0.84 -34.44
C LEU A 137 6.20 2.24 -34.74
N ASP A 138 7.04 2.79 -33.86
CA ASP A 138 7.86 4.00 -34.06
C ASP A 138 9.32 3.62 -34.39
#